data_AF-A0A645GVZ5-F1
#
_entry.id   AF-A0A645GVZ5-F1
#
_cell.length_a   1.000
_cell.length_b   1.000
_cell.length_c   1.000
_cell.angle_alpha   90.00
_cell.angle_beta   90.00
_cell.angle_gamma   90.00
#
_symmetry.space_group_name_H-M   'P 1'
#
loop_
_entity.id
_entity.type
_entity.pdbx_description
1 polymer ?
#
loop_
_entity_poly.entity_id
_entity_poly.type
_entity_poly.pdbx_seq_one_letter_code
_entity_poly.pdbx_strand_id
1 'polypeptide(L)'
;MAALKWSSIDWRWRKLTIADKVDATRTIPLGPYMAHLLDGLPRQGEYVFYSSGEHGYVKDARSSMSKVLAECGVDHLTFHGLRRTFTQVSRRFVPAGVPAQISGHKPSATAEGYNILALDELRPYVAQIEAKFLELAGVSFDPTQAPSKLRAVS
;
A
#
# COMPACT_ATOMS: atom_id res chain seq x y z
N MET A 1 0.99 9.89 2.13
CA MET A 1 0.17 9.14 1.14
C MET A 1 -0.91 10.00 0.49
N ALA A 2 -1.60 10.90 1.20
CA ALA A 2 -2.61 11.80 0.62
C ALA A 2 -2.15 12.52 -0.67
N ALA A 3 -0.94 13.08 -0.67
CA ALA A 3 -0.35 13.78 -1.82
C ALA A 3 0.42 12.86 -2.79
N LEU A 4 0.06 11.58 -2.90
CA LEU A 4 0.71 10.66 -3.85
C LEU A 4 0.39 11.08 -5.30
N LYS A 5 1.41 11.24 -6.12
CA LYS A 5 1.31 11.68 -7.52
C LYS A 5 1.41 10.49 -8.48
N TRP A 6 0.79 10.59 -9.65
CA TRP A 6 0.93 9.58 -10.70
C TRP A 6 2.38 9.40 -11.16
N SER A 7 3.15 10.48 -11.17
CA SER A 7 4.59 10.48 -11.49
C SER A 7 5.46 9.72 -10.47
N SER A 8 4.94 9.42 -9.29
CA SER A 8 5.63 8.62 -8.27
C SER A 8 5.43 7.11 -8.45
N ILE A 9 4.64 6.68 -9.44
CA ILE A 9 4.40 5.28 -9.79
C ILE A 9 5.15 4.95 -11.07
N ASP A 10 6.07 3.99 -11.00
CA ASP A 10 6.76 3.44 -12.16
C ASP A 10 6.16 2.08 -12.50
N TRP A 11 5.32 2.08 -13.54
CA TRP A 11 4.60 0.90 -14.00
C TRP A 11 5.52 -0.12 -14.69
N ARG A 12 6.56 0.36 -15.38
CA ARG A 12 7.53 -0.49 -16.09
C ARG A 12 8.37 -1.29 -15.10
N TRP A 13 8.88 -0.62 -14.07
CA TRP A 13 9.74 -1.22 -13.06
C TRP A 13 9.00 -1.63 -11.79
N ARG A 14 7.66 -1.52 -11.79
CA ARG A 14 6.79 -1.96 -10.70
C ARG A 14 7.28 -1.45 -9.35
N LYS A 15 7.44 -0.13 -9.22
CA LYS A 15 7.87 0.51 -7.97
C LYS A 15 7.06 1.77 -7.67
N LEU A 16 6.95 2.04 -6.38
CA LEU A 16 6.19 3.16 -5.83
C LEU A 16 7.12 3.98 -4.93
N THR A 17 7.27 5.26 -5.24
CA THR A 17 8.02 6.20 -4.40
C THR A 17 7.06 6.96 -3.51
N ILE A 18 7.30 6.92 -2.20
CA ILE A 18 6.45 7.55 -1.20
C ILE A 18 7.27 8.61 -0.47
N ALA A 19 6.75 9.84 -0.42
CA ALA A 19 7.28 10.87 0.46
C ALA A 19 7.01 10.50 1.93
N ASP A 20 8.08 10.50 2.73
CA ASP A 20 8.05 10.30 4.17
C ASP A 20 8.05 11.68 4.87
N LYS A 21 8.74 11.83 6.02
CA LYS A 21 9.07 13.14 6.60
C LYS A 21 9.68 14.07 5.54
N VAL A 22 9.56 15.38 5.76
CA VAL A 22 9.75 16.51 4.83
C VAL A 22 10.83 16.34 3.75
N ASP A 23 11.97 15.68 4.03
CA ASP A 23 13.08 15.50 3.09
C ASP A 23 13.46 14.04 2.77
N ALA A 24 12.70 13.06 3.27
CA ALA A 24 12.97 11.64 3.05
C ALA A 24 11.93 11.02 2.10
N THR A 25 12.40 10.23 1.15
CA THR A 25 11.52 9.37 0.33
C THR A 25 11.90 7.92 0.55
N ARG A 26 10.94 7.01 0.38
CA ARG A 26 11.20 5.58 0.30
C ARG A 26 10.59 5.01 -0.97
N THR A 27 11.33 4.12 -1.61
CA THR A 27 10.84 3.37 -2.77
C THR A 27 10.54 1.95 -2.33
N ILE A 28 9.33 1.48 -2.61
CA ILE A 28 8.90 0.12 -2.32
C ILE A 28 8.47 -0.59 -3.60
N PRO A 29 8.55 -1.93 -3.67
CA PRO A 29 7.96 -2.66 -4.77
C PRO A 29 6.46 -2.41 -4.86
N LEU A 30 5.96 -2.28 -6.08
CA LEU A 30 4.55 -2.22 -6.37
C LEU A 30 4.02 -3.64 -6.60
N GLY A 31 3.40 -4.21 -5.56
CA GLY A 31 2.82 -5.54 -5.59
C GLY A 31 1.69 -5.69 -6.63
N PRO A 32 1.48 -6.90 -7.19
CA PRO A 32 0.45 -7.20 -8.19
C PRO A 32 -0.92 -6.59 -7.88
N TYR A 33 -1.43 -6.82 -6.67
CA TYR A 33 -2.78 -6.40 -6.31
C TYR A 33 -2.87 -4.89 -6.11
N MET A 34 -1.88 -4.28 -5.45
CA MET A 34 -1.85 -2.82 -5.30
C MET A 34 -1.78 -2.11 -6.65
N ALA A 35 -1.04 -2.63 -7.62
CA ALA A 35 -1.05 -2.06 -8.97
C ALA A 35 -2.39 -2.20 -9.67
N HIS A 36 -3.04 -3.36 -9.55
CA HIS A 36 -4.38 -3.56 -10.11
C HIS A 36 -5.37 -2.53 -9.56
N LEU A 37 -5.35 -2.31 -8.24
CA LEU A 37 -6.18 -1.28 -7.60
C LEU A 37 -5.84 0.13 -8.10
N LEU A 38 -4.56 0.48 -8.18
CA LEU A 38 -4.12 1.81 -8.64
C LEU A 38 -4.41 2.05 -10.12
N ASP A 39 -4.34 1.03 -10.96
CA ASP A 39 -4.62 1.15 -12.40
C ASP A 39 -6.12 1.30 -12.67
N GLY A 40 -6.98 0.75 -11.80
CA GLY A 40 -8.43 0.91 -11.86
C GLY A 40 -8.94 2.29 -11.42
N LEU A 41 -8.09 3.16 -10.86
CA LEU A 41 -8.50 4.49 -10.43
C LEU A 41 -8.60 5.47 -11.61
N PRO A 42 -9.59 6.38 -11.62
CA PRO A 42 -9.67 7.41 -12.64
C PRO A 42 -8.48 8.37 -12.53
N ARG A 43 -7.83 8.66 -13.66
CA ARG A 43 -6.71 9.60 -13.72
C ARG A 43 -7.24 11.01 -13.97
N GLN A 44 -7.56 11.71 -12.88
CA GLN A 44 -7.96 13.11 -12.89
C GLN A 44 -6.88 13.94 -12.20
N GLY A 45 -6.28 14.88 -12.94
CA GLY A 45 -5.19 15.72 -12.42
C GLY A 45 -3.89 14.97 -12.12
N GLU A 46 -3.04 15.59 -11.29
CA GLU A 46 -1.69 15.09 -11.00
C GLU A 46 -1.66 14.00 -9.90
N TYR A 47 -2.65 14.00 -9.01
CA TYR A 47 -2.67 13.17 -7.82
C TYR A 47 -3.46 11.87 -8.03
N VAL A 48 -2.98 10.78 -7.40
CA VAL A 48 -3.65 9.47 -7.42
C VAL A 48 -5.00 9.52 -6.73
N PHE A 49 -5.06 10.20 -5.57
CA PHE A 49 -6.30 10.41 -4.83
C PHE A 49 -6.81 11.83 -5.07
N TYR A 50 -7.37 12.04 -6.26
CA TYR A 50 -7.91 13.32 -6.69
C TYR A 50 -9.07 13.80 -5.81
N SER A 51 -9.18 15.12 -5.66
CA SER A 51 -10.34 15.81 -5.09
C SER A 51 -10.54 17.14 -5.80
N SER A 52 -11.80 17.56 -5.98
CA SER A 52 -12.15 18.86 -6.55
C SER A 52 -11.98 20.03 -5.57
N GLY A 53 -11.48 19.77 -4.35
CA GLY A 53 -11.16 20.82 -3.37
C GLY A 53 -9.91 21.63 -3.73
N GLU A 54 -9.62 22.65 -2.91
CA GLU A 54 -8.56 23.65 -3.13
C GLU A 54 -7.19 23.07 -3.51
N HIS A 55 -6.76 21.98 -2.88
CA HIS A 55 -5.45 21.39 -3.12
C HIS A 55 -5.38 20.40 -4.29
N GLY A 56 -6.52 20.04 -4.91
CA GLY A 56 -6.58 19.07 -6.01
C GLY A 56 -6.39 17.60 -5.61
N TYR A 57 -6.31 17.29 -4.32
CA TYR A 57 -6.20 15.92 -3.78
C TYR A 57 -6.89 15.76 -2.42
N VAL A 58 -7.16 14.51 -2.05
CA VAL A 58 -7.73 14.15 -0.74
C VAL A 58 -6.70 14.41 0.36
N LYS A 59 -6.85 15.52 1.10
CA LYS A 59 -5.93 15.90 2.20
C LYS A 59 -5.98 14.95 3.38
N ASP A 60 -7.18 14.45 3.71
CA ASP A 60 -7.42 13.54 4.82
C ASP A 60 -8.41 12.45 4.41
N ALA A 61 -8.05 11.20 4.67
CA ALA A 61 -8.88 10.02 4.39
C ALA A 61 -9.74 9.58 5.59
N ARG A 62 -9.68 10.27 6.75
CA ARG A 62 -10.46 9.91 7.94
C ARG A 62 -11.96 9.84 7.68
N SER A 63 -12.54 10.80 6.96
CA SER A 63 -13.97 10.80 6.64
C SER A 63 -14.36 9.58 5.80
N SER A 64 -13.55 9.24 4.78
CA SER A 64 -13.74 8.02 3.98
C SER A 64 -13.60 6.76 4.83
N MET A 65 -12.62 6.70 5.73
CA MET A 65 -12.44 5.59 6.65
C MET A 65 -13.67 5.41 7.55
N SER A 66 -14.20 6.49 8.15
CA SER A 66 -15.40 6.42 9.00
C SER A 66 -16.61 5.84 8.26
N LYS A 67 -16.79 6.16 6.98
CA LYS A 67 -17.87 5.58 6.16
C LYS A 67 -17.68 4.07 5.97
N VAL A 68 -16.47 3.65 5.60
CA VAL A 68 -16.13 2.23 5.43
C VAL A 68 -16.34 1.45 6.74
N LEU A 69 -15.94 2.02 7.89
CA LEU A 69 -16.13 1.36 9.18
C LEU A 69 -17.60 1.18 9.55
N ALA A 70 -18.44 2.18 9.28
CA ALA A 70 -19.88 2.08 9.48
C ALA A 70 -20.51 0.99 8.58
N GLU A 71 -20.10 0.92 7.31
CA GLU A 71 -20.58 -0.11 6.36
C GLU A 71 -20.12 -1.52 6.76
N CYS A 72 -18.90 -1.67 7.26
CA CYS A 72 -18.36 -2.95 7.69
C CYS A 72 -18.78 -3.38 9.11
N GLY A 73 -19.52 -2.55 9.85
CA GLY A 73 -19.88 -2.83 11.24
C GLY A 73 -18.68 -2.90 12.19
N VAL A 74 -17.61 -2.14 11.91
CA VAL A 74 -16.40 -2.10 12.73
C VAL A 74 -16.42 -0.85 13.61
N ASP A 75 -16.38 -1.03 14.93
CA ASP A 75 -16.49 0.07 15.90
C ASP A 75 -15.30 1.04 15.85
N HIS A 76 -14.07 0.53 15.92
CA HIS A 76 -12.87 1.36 15.91
C HIS A 76 -11.71 0.76 15.12
N LEU A 77 -11.24 1.50 14.12
CA LEU A 77 -10.01 1.20 13.38
C LEU A 77 -9.32 2.50 12.99
N THR A 78 -7.99 2.52 13.08
CA THR A 78 -7.18 3.70 12.73
C THR A 78 -6.15 3.35 11.67
N PHE A 79 -5.63 4.35 10.96
CA PHE A 79 -4.50 4.16 10.05
C PHE A 79 -3.26 3.59 10.76
N HIS A 80 -3.03 3.99 12.02
CA HIS A 80 -1.97 3.40 12.84
C HIS A 80 -2.25 1.92 13.14
N GLY A 81 -3.49 1.57 13.48
CA GLY A 81 -3.94 0.19 13.65
C GLY A 81 -3.73 -0.65 12.39
N LEU A 82 -4.11 -0.15 11.22
CA LEU A 82 -3.88 -0.80 9.92
C LEU A 82 -2.39 -1.06 9.67
N ARG A 83 -1.53 -0.06 9.88
CA ARG A 83 -0.07 -0.21 9.74
C ARG A 83 0.49 -1.23 10.73
N ARG A 84 0.02 -1.23 11.98
CA ARG A 84 0.43 -2.21 12.99
C ARG A 84 0.01 -3.61 12.58
N THR A 85 -1.23 -3.81 12.12
CA THR A 85 -1.72 -5.09 11.61
C THR A 85 -0.89 -5.57 10.42
N PHE A 86 -0.60 -4.69 9.45
CA PHE A 86 0.29 -5.01 8.33
C PHE A 86 1.61 -5.60 8.82
N THR A 87 2.31 -4.93 9.74
CA THR A 87 3.60 -5.41 10.26
C THR A 87 3.47 -6.71 11.05
N GLN A 88 2.48 -6.80 11.94
CA GLN A 88 2.30 -7.93 12.86
C GLN A 88 1.88 -9.21 12.13
N VAL A 89 1.05 -9.09 11.10
CA VAL A 89 0.62 -10.21 10.27
C VAL A 89 1.74 -10.61 9.32
N SER A 90 2.37 -9.65 8.63
CA SER A 90 3.42 -9.94 7.64
C SER A 90 4.60 -10.71 8.21
N ARG A 91 5.08 -10.35 9.41
CA ARG A 91 6.22 -11.04 10.03
C ARG A 91 5.98 -12.52 10.36
N ARG A 92 4.74 -13.03 10.22
CA ARG A 92 4.42 -14.46 10.42
C ARG A 92 4.87 -15.32 9.24
N PHE A 93 5.14 -14.72 8.09
CA PHE A 93 5.44 -15.45 6.85
C PHE A 93 6.56 -14.83 6.00
N VAL A 94 7.09 -13.66 6.38
CA VAL A 94 8.34 -13.09 5.83
C VAL A 94 9.28 -12.66 6.97
N PRO A 95 10.60 -12.48 6.70
CA PRO A 95 11.53 -11.97 7.71
C PRO A 95 11.08 -10.62 8.29
N ALA A 96 11.25 -10.43 9.60
CA ALA A 96 10.71 -9.27 10.33
C ALA A 96 11.20 -7.90 9.80
N GLY A 97 12.42 -7.85 9.26
CA GLY A 97 12.99 -6.65 8.65
C GLY A 97 12.23 -6.17 7.40
N VAL A 98 11.58 -7.07 6.66
CA VAL A 98 10.86 -6.75 5.42
C VAL A 98 9.68 -5.79 5.66
N PRO A 99 8.66 -6.13 6.47
CA PRO A 99 7.54 -5.23 6.69
C PRO A 99 7.95 -3.95 7.43
N ALA A 100 9.00 -4.00 8.26
CA ALA A 100 9.58 -2.83 8.90
C ALA A 100 10.14 -1.85 7.86
N GLN A 101 10.95 -2.35 6.91
CA GLN A 101 11.53 -1.55 5.83
C GLN A 101 10.44 -0.96 4.91
N ILE A 102 9.46 -1.76 4.46
CA ILE A 102 8.34 -1.29 3.63
C ILE A 102 7.56 -0.18 4.35
N SER A 103 7.34 -0.36 5.65
CA SER A 103 6.62 0.60 6.50
C SER A 103 7.41 1.87 6.77
N GLY A 104 8.69 1.97 6.39
CA GLY A 104 9.54 3.12 6.70
C GLY A 104 9.95 3.20 8.17
N HIS A 105 10.02 2.05 8.88
CA HIS A 105 10.67 2.02 10.18
C HIS A 105 12.18 2.23 9.99
N LYS A 106 12.78 3.10 10.81
CA LYS A 106 14.23 3.24 10.83
C LYS A 106 14.85 1.92 11.28
N PRO A 107 15.85 1.38 10.55
CA PRO A 107 16.60 0.21 11.00
C PRO A 107 17.17 0.46 12.40
N SER A 108 16.99 -0.47 13.33
CA SER A 108 17.70 -0.46 14.61
C SER A 108 19.15 -0.87 14.42
N ALA A 109 20.07 -0.44 15.27
CA ALA A 109 21.49 -0.83 15.22
C ALA A 109 21.76 -2.31 15.61
N THR A 110 20.74 -3.17 15.57
CA THR A 110 20.81 -4.62 15.81
C THR A 110 21.10 -5.36 14.51
N ALA A 111 21.40 -6.66 14.57
CA ALA A 111 21.68 -7.49 13.40
C ALA A 111 20.62 -7.39 12.27
N GLU A 112 19.35 -7.15 12.62
CA GLU A 112 18.27 -6.93 11.65
C GLU A 112 18.41 -5.63 10.85
N GLY A 113 19.06 -4.60 11.40
CA GLY A 113 19.28 -3.34 10.69
C GLY A 113 20.39 -3.36 9.64
N TYR A 114 21.23 -4.40 9.64
CA TYR A 114 22.28 -4.60 8.62
C TYR A 114 21.76 -5.29 7.35
N ASN A 115 20.54 -5.85 7.39
CA ASN A 115 19.91 -6.54 6.26
C ASN A 115 18.88 -5.65 5.57
N ILE A 116 19.29 -4.45 5.15
CA ILE A 116 18.45 -3.58 4.31
C ILE A 116 18.42 -4.20 2.91
N LEU A 117 17.26 -4.72 2.52
CA LEU A 117 17.09 -5.36 1.22
C LEU A 117 16.99 -4.33 0.11
N ALA A 118 17.61 -4.61 -1.03
CA ALA A 118 17.40 -3.85 -2.25
C ALA A 118 15.95 -4.02 -2.75
N LEU A 119 15.54 -3.14 -3.68
CA LEU A 119 14.18 -3.13 -4.21
C LEU A 119 13.77 -4.49 -4.79
N ASP A 120 14.66 -5.12 -5.56
CA ASP A 120 14.36 -6.41 -6.21
C ASP A 120 14.32 -7.57 -5.21
N GLU A 121 15.10 -7.51 -4.14
CA GLU A 121 15.05 -8.47 -3.03
C GLU A 121 13.75 -8.35 -2.22
N LEU A 122 13.17 -7.15 -2.13
CA LEU A 122 11.87 -6.93 -1.48
C LEU A 122 10.67 -7.46 -2.31
N ARG A 123 10.79 -7.53 -3.64
CA ARG A 123 9.67 -7.90 -4.54
C ARG A 123 9.00 -9.23 -4.19
N PRO A 124 9.73 -10.36 -4.05
CA PRO A 124 9.08 -11.64 -3.76
C PRO A 124 8.32 -11.60 -2.43
N TYR A 125 8.86 -10.89 -1.43
CA TYR A 125 8.18 -10.76 -0.14
C TYR A 125 6.93 -9.88 -0.21
N VAL A 126 6.95 -8.77 -0.96
CA VAL A 126 5.75 -7.96 -1.18
C VAL A 126 4.65 -8.77 -1.86
N ALA A 127 4.99 -9.54 -2.90
CA ALA A 127 4.04 -10.40 -3.59
C ALA A 127 3.48 -11.49 -2.66
N GLN A 128 4.33 -12.10 -1.83
CA GLN A 128 3.92 -13.09 -0.83
C GLN A 128 2.99 -12.48 0.22
N ILE A 129 3.30 -11.28 0.72
CA ILE A 129 2.44 -10.54 1.65
C ILE A 129 1.07 -10.29 1.02
N GLU A 130 1.01 -9.72 -0.17
CA GLU A 130 -0.27 -9.47 -0.85
C GLU A 130 -1.10 -10.74 -1.00
N ALA A 131 -0.49 -11.83 -1.51
CA ALA A 131 -1.18 -13.10 -1.67
C ALA A 131 -1.77 -13.62 -0.34
N LYS A 132 -1.02 -13.52 0.76
CA LYS A 132 -1.50 -13.92 2.09
C LYS A 132 -2.62 -13.03 2.62
N PHE A 133 -2.57 -11.73 2.39
CA PHE A 133 -3.66 -10.83 2.77
C PHE A 133 -4.95 -11.13 1.98
N LEU A 134 -4.83 -11.41 0.67
CA LEU A 134 -5.96 -11.77 -0.17
C LEU A 134 -6.59 -13.11 0.25
N GLU A 135 -5.76 -14.11 0.56
CA GLU A 135 -6.19 -15.40 1.10
C GLU A 135 -6.98 -15.21 2.41
N LEU A 136 -6.43 -14.46 3.38
CA LEU A 136 -7.09 -14.18 4.66
C LEU A 136 -8.40 -13.40 4.50
N ALA A 137 -8.50 -12.56 3.46
CA ALA A 137 -9.69 -11.79 3.16
C ALA A 137 -10.71 -12.55 2.29
N GLY A 138 -10.39 -13.76 1.81
CA GLY A 138 -11.24 -14.50 0.87
C GLY A 138 -11.37 -13.84 -0.52
N VAL A 139 -10.42 -12.98 -0.90
CA VAL A 139 -10.45 -12.25 -2.17
C VAL A 139 -9.74 -13.06 -3.25
N SER A 140 -10.50 -13.46 -4.29
CA SER A 140 -9.93 -14.12 -5.47
C SER A 140 -9.31 -13.09 -6.41
N PHE A 141 -8.01 -13.20 -6.67
CA PHE A 141 -7.27 -12.30 -7.55
C PHE A 141 -6.34 -13.09 -8.46
N ASP A 142 -6.43 -12.81 -9.76
CA ASP A 142 -5.54 -13.34 -10.78
C ASP A 142 -4.68 -12.20 -11.35
N PRO A 143 -3.36 -12.19 -11.10
CA PRO A 143 -2.47 -11.12 -11.55
C PRO A 143 -2.30 -11.08 -13.08
N THR A 144 -2.73 -12.12 -13.80
CA THR A 144 -2.66 -12.19 -15.26
C THR A 144 -3.86 -11.56 -15.96
N GLN A 145 -4.95 -11.31 -15.22
CA GLN A 145 -6.12 -10.62 -15.75
C GLN A 145 -5.86 -9.11 -15.78
N ALA A 146 -6.01 -8.51 -16.97
CA ALA A 146 -6.02 -7.05 -17.10
C ALA A 146 -7.10 -6.47 -16.17
N PRO A 147 -6.90 -5.26 -15.59
CA PRO A 147 -7.91 -4.62 -14.74
C PRO A 147 -9.20 -4.42 -15.53
N SER A 148 -10.13 -5.36 -15.36
CA SER A 148 -11.45 -5.31 -15.96
C SER A 148 -12.31 -4.35 -15.16
N LYS A 149 -13.06 -3.52 -15.88
CA LYS A 149 -14.11 -2.63 -15.38
C LYS A 149 -14.88 -3.29 -14.24
N LEU A 150 -14.97 -2.57 -13.10
CA LEU A 150 -15.69 -2.87 -11.86
C LEU A 150 -16.63 -4.09 -11.96
N ARG A 151 -16.30 -5.19 -11.27
CA ARG A 151 -17.28 -6.25 -11.01
C ARG A 151 -18.10 -5.86 -9.79
N ALA A 152 -19.42 -5.75 -9.97
CA ALA A 152 -20.35 -5.70 -8.86
C ALA A 152 -20.24 -7.02 -8.07
N VAL A 153 -20.05 -6.92 -6.76
CA VAL A 153 -20.17 -8.05 -5.85
C VAL A 153 -21.61 -8.03 -5.35
N SER A 154 -22.39 -9.04 -5.76
CA SER A 154 -23.77 -9.28 -5.31
C SER A 154 -23.80 -10.02 -3.98
#